data_AF-A0A1C5JCV6-F1
#
_entry.id   AF-A0A1C5JCV6-F1
#
_cell.length_a   1.000
_cell.length_b   1.000
_cell.length_c   1.000
_cell.angle_alpha   90.00
_cell.angle_beta   90.00
_cell.angle_gamma   90.00
#
_symmetry.space_group_name_H-M   'P 1'
#
loop_
_entity.id
_entity.type
_entity.pdbx_description
1 polymer ?
#
loop_
_entity_poly.entity_id
_entity_poly.type
_entity_poly.pdbx_seq_one_letter_code
_entity_poly.pdbx_strand_id
1 'polypeptide(L)'
;MTFADKGYQGARGSVRTPFKRHRFRPKLSRRQKAVNRAHAKIRSRGERAIATLKTWKILVKLRCCPHRATAIVQAILVLHHVEADRHAG
;
A
#
# COMPACT_ATOMS: atom_id res chain seq x y z
N MET A 1 -13.39 5.81 -0.83
CA MET A 1 -12.46 6.80 -0.22
C MET A 1 -11.08 6.18 -0.19
N THR A 2 -10.08 6.83 -0.82
CA THR A 2 -8.74 6.24 -1.06
C THR A 2 -7.67 7.04 -0.33
N PHE A 3 -6.80 6.37 0.44
CA PHE A 3 -5.71 7.01 1.18
C PHE A 3 -4.41 7.02 0.35
N ALA A 4 -4.08 8.18 -0.22
CA ALA A 4 -2.92 8.37 -1.08
C ALA A 4 -1.77 9.06 -0.34
N ASP A 5 -0.57 9.03 -0.92
CA ASP A 5 0.58 9.79 -0.43
C ASP A 5 0.50 11.27 -0.84
N LYS A 6 1.50 12.07 -0.46
CA LYS A 6 1.50 13.53 -0.67
C LYS A 6 1.64 13.93 -2.15
N GLY A 7 2.10 13.04 -3.03
CA GLY A 7 2.19 13.28 -4.47
C GLY A 7 0.83 13.41 -5.14
N TYR A 8 -0.22 12.83 -4.55
CA TYR A 8 -1.60 12.93 -5.03
C TYR A 8 -2.35 14.14 -4.47
N GLN A 9 -1.63 15.08 -3.85
CA GLN A 9 -2.28 16.28 -3.31
C GLN A 9 -2.82 17.12 -4.47
N GLY A 10 -4.14 17.32 -4.50
CA GLY A 10 -4.84 17.94 -5.64
C GLY A 10 -5.63 16.94 -6.49
N ALA A 11 -5.47 15.63 -6.26
CA ALA A 11 -6.39 14.63 -6.79
C ALA A 11 -7.81 14.93 -6.27
N ARG A 12 -8.73 15.19 -7.19
CA ARG A 12 -10.14 15.45 -6.89
C ARG A 12 -10.86 14.16 -6.47
N GLY A 13 -12.08 14.31 -5.98
CA GLY A 13 -12.93 13.18 -5.59
C GLY A 13 -12.62 12.66 -4.19
N SER A 14 -12.68 11.34 -4.01
CA SER A 14 -12.63 10.71 -2.68
C SER A 14 -11.21 10.34 -2.20
N VAL A 15 -10.18 10.96 -2.79
CA VAL A 15 -8.77 10.75 -2.41
C VAL A 15 -8.42 11.62 -1.19
N ARG A 16 -7.91 11.01 -0.14
CA ARG A 16 -7.32 11.73 1.01
C ARG A 16 -5.82 11.58 1.01
N THR A 17 -5.15 12.70 1.23
CA THR A 17 -3.69 12.81 1.37
C THR A 17 -3.35 13.32 2.77
N PRO A 18 -2.20 12.93 3.34
CA PRO A 18 -1.80 13.41 4.67
C PRO A 18 -1.47 14.90 4.63
N PHE A 19 -1.55 15.57 5.79
CA PHE A 19 -1.19 16.96 5.92
C PHE A 19 0.29 17.18 5.55
N LYS A 20 0.54 18.10 4.61
CA LYS A 20 1.88 18.48 4.16
C LYS A 20 2.41 19.62 5.04
N ARG A 21 3.67 19.50 5.46
CA ARG A 21 4.41 20.61 6.08
C ARG A 21 4.94 21.50 4.95
N HIS A 22 4.74 22.80 5.07
CA HIS A 22 5.30 23.80 4.15
C HIS A 22 6.43 24.57 4.85
N ARG A 23 7.47 24.95 4.09
CA ARG A 23 8.68 25.59 4.62
C ARG A 23 8.38 26.87 5.40
N PHE A 24 7.50 27.71 4.87
CA PHE A 24 7.15 29.03 5.42
C PHE A 24 5.84 29.03 6.24
N ARG A 25 5.31 27.86 6.60
CA ARG A 25 4.10 27.75 7.44
C ARG A 25 4.47 27.17 8.81
N PRO A 26 3.64 27.43 9.85
CA PRO A 26 3.79 26.79 11.14
C PRO A 26 3.92 25.27 11.04
N LYS A 27 4.63 24.67 12.00
CA LYS A 27 4.75 23.21 12.11
C LYS A 27 3.36 22.57 12.22
N LEU A 28 3.22 21.34 11.74
CA LEU A 28 1.98 20.58 11.88
C LEU A 28 1.59 20.44 13.35
N SER A 29 0.32 20.70 13.64
CA SER A 29 -0.24 20.54 14.98
C SER A 29 -0.17 19.07 15.44
N ARG A 30 -0.27 18.84 16.76
CA ARG A 30 -0.28 17.48 17.33
C ARG A 30 -1.39 16.62 16.71
N ARG A 31 -2.57 17.21 16.47
CA ARG A 31 -3.72 16.55 15.83
C ARG A 31 -3.42 16.19 14.37
N GLN A 32 -2.85 17.11 13.59
CA GLN A 32 -2.47 16.84 12.20
C GLN A 32 -1.41 15.72 12.11
N LYS A 33 -0.44 15.70 13.02
CA LYS A 33 0.54 14.61 13.11
C LYS A 33 -0.12 13.28 13.46
N ALA A 34 -1.11 13.27 14.36
CA ALA A 34 -1.86 12.05 14.71
C ALA A 34 -2.64 11.49 13.51
N VAL A 35 -3.32 12.36 12.75
CA VAL A 35 -3.98 11.98 11.50
C VAL A 35 -2.98 11.39 10.50
N ASN A 36 -1.82 12.04 10.31
CA ASN A 36 -0.78 11.52 9.42
C ASN A 36 -0.25 10.14 9.86
N ARG A 37 -0.12 9.88 11.17
CA ARG A 37 0.29 8.56 11.67
C ARG A 37 -0.76 7.50 11.39
N ALA A 38 -2.05 7.80 11.62
CA ALA A 38 -3.14 6.89 11.30
C ALA A 38 -3.18 6.59 9.79
N HIS A 39 -3.03 7.63 8.96
CA HIS A 39 -2.92 7.51 7.51
C HIS A 39 -1.76 6.60 7.10
N ALA A 40 -0.57 6.80 7.67
CA ALA A 40 0.60 5.97 7.39
C ALA A 40 0.38 4.49 7.76
N LYS A 41 -0.31 4.20 8.87
CA LYS A 41 -0.67 2.82 9.25
C LYS A 41 -1.59 2.13 8.24
N ILE A 42 -2.53 2.88 7.66
CA ILE A 42 -3.41 2.33 6.61
C ILE A 42 -2.59 2.03 5.36
N ARG A 43 -1.73 2.97 4.95
CA ARG A 43 -0.88 2.81 3.76
C ARG A 43 0.16 1.72 3.89
N SER A 44 0.75 1.55 5.07
CA SER A 44 1.84 0.57 5.27
C SER A 44 1.41 -0.86 4.95
N ARG A 45 0.13 -1.21 5.10
CA ARG A 45 -0.40 -2.52 4.69
C ARG A 45 -0.33 -2.71 3.17
N GLY A 46 -0.75 -1.71 2.41
CA GLY A 46 -0.69 -1.75 0.94
C GLY A 46 0.74 -1.69 0.42
N GLU A 47 1.57 -0.83 1.01
CA GLU A 47 3.00 -0.72 0.66
C GLU A 47 3.75 -2.02 0.95
N ARG A 48 3.46 -2.69 2.08
CA ARG A 48 4.00 -4.01 2.39
C ARG A 48 3.55 -5.04 1.34
N ALA A 49 2.26 -5.08 0.99
CA ALA A 49 1.76 -6.00 -0.03
C ALA A 49 2.49 -5.81 -1.37
N ILE A 50 2.65 -4.56 -1.83
CA ILE A 50 3.41 -4.25 -3.06
C ILE A 50 4.88 -4.64 -2.93
N ALA A 51 5.51 -4.40 -1.77
CA ALA A 51 6.89 -4.80 -1.53
C ALA A 51 7.06 -6.32 -1.63
N THR A 52 6.13 -7.10 -1.03
CA THR A 52 6.11 -8.57 -1.15
C THR A 52 5.95 -9.01 -2.60
N LEU A 53 5.01 -8.43 -3.36
CA LEU A 53 4.84 -8.78 -4.78
C LEU A 53 6.10 -8.51 -5.61
N LYS A 54 6.86 -7.45 -5.29
CA LYS A 54 8.12 -7.13 -5.97
C LYS A 54 9.24 -8.15 -5.69
N THR A 55 9.20 -8.90 -4.59
CA THR A 55 10.19 -9.97 -4.35
C THR A 55 9.96 -11.19 -5.23
N TRP A 56 8.72 -11.39 -5.70
CA TRP A 56 8.34 -12.50 -6.55
C TRP A 56 8.73 -12.23 -8.00
N LYS A 57 9.99 -12.54 -8.36
CA LYS A 57 10.54 -12.39 -9.73
C LYS A 57 9.67 -13.06 -10.81
N ILE A 58 8.91 -14.09 -10.46
CA ILE A 58 7.96 -14.76 -11.36
C ILE A 58 6.90 -13.80 -11.92
N LEU A 59 6.44 -12.82 -11.12
CA LEU A 59 5.45 -11.84 -11.56
C LEU A 59 6.02 -10.85 -12.58
N VAL A 60 7.33 -10.63 -12.61
CA VAL A 60 7.99 -9.73 -13.59
C VAL A 60 7.89 -10.28 -15.02
N LYS A 61 7.85 -11.61 -15.16
CA LYS A 61 7.74 -12.28 -16.47
C LYS A 61 6.29 -12.54 -16.90
N LEU A 62 5.31 -12.26 -16.03
CA LEU A 62 3.92 -12.57 -16.27
C LEU A 62 3.34 -11.69 -17.38
N ARG A 63 3.06 -12.29 -18.54
CA ARG A 63 2.39 -11.63 -19.67
C ARG A 63 1.01 -12.23 -19.88
N CYS A 64 0.00 -11.65 -19.24
CA CYS A 64 -1.40 -12.01 -19.44
C CYS A 64 -2.32 -10.81 -19.13
N CYS A 65 -3.62 -10.95 -19.40
CA CYS A 65 -4.58 -9.91 -19.07
C CYS A 65 -4.69 -9.69 -17.53
N PRO A 66 -5.02 -8.48 -17.07
CA PRO A 66 -5.11 -8.16 -15.64
C PRO A 66 -6.03 -9.09 -14.84
N HIS A 67 -7.11 -9.57 -15.47
CA HIS A 67 -8.03 -10.53 -14.85
C HIS A 67 -7.33 -11.86 -14.52
N ARG A 68 -6.57 -12.42 -15.47
CA ARG A 68 -5.81 -13.66 -15.25
C ARG A 68 -4.65 -13.44 -14.27
N ALA A 69 -3.97 -12.29 -14.35
CA ALA A 69 -2.90 -11.94 -13.43
C ALA A 69 -3.40 -11.87 -11.98
N THR A 70 -4.59 -11.29 -11.76
CA THR A 70 -5.21 -11.19 -10.43
C THR A 70 -5.49 -12.58 -9.85
N ALA A 71 -6.08 -13.48 -10.64
CA ALA A 71 -6.33 -14.86 -10.20
C ALA A 71 -5.04 -15.62 -9.84
N ILE A 72 -3.99 -15.46 -10.63
CA ILE A 72 -2.67 -16.06 -10.34
C ILE A 72 -2.08 -15.52 -9.04
N VAL A 73 -2.10 -14.20 -8.83
CA VAL A 73 -1.59 -13.57 -7.59
C VAL A 73 -2.39 -14.05 -6.37
N GLN A 74 -3.71 -14.18 -6.47
CA GLN A 74 -4.54 -14.74 -5.41
C GLN A 74 -4.16 -16.19 -5.07
N ALA A 75 -3.95 -17.04 -6.08
CA ALA A 75 -3.52 -18.41 -5.87
C ALA A 75 -2.14 -18.49 -5.17
N ILE A 76 -1.16 -17.69 -5.62
CA ILE A 76 0.17 -17.66 -4.99
C ILE A 76 0.07 -17.17 -3.54
N LEU A 77 -0.76 -16.17 -3.24
CA LEU A 77 -0.98 -15.68 -1.87
C LEU A 77 -1.54 -16.76 -0.95
N VAL A 78 -2.53 -17.54 -1.40
CA VAL A 78 -3.11 -18.65 -0.63
C VAL A 78 -2.04 -19.72 -0.37
N LEU A 79 -1.31 -20.14 -1.40
CA LEU A 79 -0.26 -21.14 -1.27
C LEU A 79 0.86 -20.68 -0.32
N HIS A 80 1.28 -19.41 -0.41
CA HIS A 80 2.27 -18.85 0.48
C HIS A 80 1.81 -18.87 1.94
N HIS A 81 0.54 -18.59 2.23
CA HIS A 81 0.04 -18.64 3.61
C HIS A 81 0.01 -20.07 4.15
N VAL A 82 -0.47 -21.03 3.35
CA VAL A 82 -0.48 -22.45 3.71
C VAL A 82 0.93 -22.97 4.00
N GLU A 83 1.90 -22.65 3.14
CA GLU A 83 3.29 -23.05 3.36
C GLU A 83 3.90 -22.35 4.58
N ALA A 84 3.70 -21.04 4.74
CA ALA A 84 4.22 -20.31 5.90
C ALA A 84 3.69 -20.87 7.23
N ASP A 85 2.42 -21.28 7.28
CA ASP A 85 1.82 -21.90 8.47
C ASP A 85 2.39 -23.30 8.72
N ARG A 86 2.69 -24.08 7.66
CA ARG A 86 3.33 -25.41 7.77
C ARG A 86 4.75 -25.35 8.32
N HIS A 87 5.52 -24.31 7.98
CA HIS A 87 6.91 -24.13 8.43
C HIS A 87 7.03 -23.32 9.73
N ALA A 88 5.91 -22.89 10.32
CA ALA A 88 5.86 -22.15 11.59
C ALA A 88 5.56 -23.04 12.81
N GLY A 89 5.30 -24.33 12.60
CA GLY A 89 5.23 -25.38 13.64
C GLY A 89 6.55 -26.11 13.79
#